data_AF-A0A2W0EF10-F1
#
_entry.id   AF-A0A2W0EF10-F1
#
_cell.length_a   1.000
_cell.length_b   1.000
_cell.length_c   1.000
_cell.angle_alpha   90.00
_cell.angle_beta   90.00
_cell.angle_gamma   90.00
#
_symmetry.space_group_name_H-M   'P 1'
#
loop_
_entity.id
_entity.type
_entity.pdbx_description
1 polymer ?
#
loop_
_entity_poly.entity_id
_entity_poly.type
_entity_poly.pdbx_seq_one_letter_code
_entity_poly.pdbx_strand_id
1 'polypeptide(L)'
;MKRATHSSNSLYLLRKTGLPCAMLFSLATADAVPLDDFGQPPPTDPSAFANPPADPKAALDALLTLPATNQGAIALPNGAYGDRDTPRADNVLPPALQTSFKIPTNGKPSPLFGALPYTQQLLLFEEFGTEKLDPTLPAPPLTFPPPIVGPAPTQDPNSIARSGPSAASLEAFMRQPGLYPFPSQYSNVLDRNPWKAQIEAFLNRHPVSSPAEGRPPGKGWSHQRWNEFYPQVAFKTAQAGAKLNGGMRDRRQLHNYAVGEFGPGGLYNQTSDAPIIAGTTKGIDTRFHPNMPIQNHKALWTFDGTFPPKLLMVRYGQGVLMRHYNALPIDPSANMGFG
;
A
#
# COMPACT_ATOMS: atom_id res chain seq x y z
N MET A 1 -21.23 41.31 -60.13
CA MET A 1 -22.44 41.72 -60.87
C MET A 1 -23.27 40.49 -61.20
N LYS A 2 -24.57 40.58 -60.91
CA LYS A 2 -25.74 39.82 -61.39
C LYS A 2 -25.54 38.54 -62.25
N ARG A 3 -26.10 37.46 -61.69
CA ARG A 3 -26.90 36.34 -62.28
C ARG A 3 -27.05 36.31 -63.81
N ALA A 4 -26.94 35.11 -64.39
CA ALA A 4 -28.12 34.30 -64.77
C ALA A 4 -27.70 33.01 -65.52
N THR A 5 -28.19 31.86 -65.06
CA THR A 5 -28.43 30.69 -65.92
C THR A 5 -29.79 30.10 -65.53
N HIS A 6 -30.67 29.96 -66.50
CA HIS A 6 -31.96 29.29 -66.41
C HIS A 6 -32.11 28.34 -67.59
N SER A 7 -32.57 27.12 -67.28
CA SER A 7 -33.45 26.24 -68.09
C SER A 7 -32.84 25.67 -69.40
N SER A 8 -33.05 24.42 -69.81
CA SER A 8 -34.20 23.53 -69.58
C SER A 8 -33.90 22.08 -69.96
N ASN A 9 -34.61 21.19 -69.27
CA ASN A 9 -35.31 19.98 -69.73
C ASN A 9 -34.56 18.80 -70.37
N SER A 10 -34.66 17.66 -69.70
CA SER A 10 -35.48 16.56 -70.22
C SER A 10 -36.02 15.70 -69.07
N LEU A 11 -37.34 15.73 -68.92
CA LEU A 11 -38.13 14.80 -68.12
C LEU A 11 -38.17 13.46 -68.85
N TYR A 12 -37.67 12.40 -68.24
CA TYR A 12 -38.18 11.05 -68.49
C TYR A 12 -38.48 10.35 -67.18
N LEU A 13 -39.78 10.34 -66.90
CA LEU A 13 -40.54 9.37 -66.13
C LEU A 13 -39.83 8.02 -65.89
N LEU A 14 -39.56 7.70 -64.62
CA LEU A 14 -39.69 6.32 -64.17
C LEU A 14 -40.49 6.25 -62.87
N ARG A 15 -41.47 5.34 -62.94
CA ARG A 15 -42.57 5.10 -62.02
C ARG A 15 -42.07 4.66 -60.64
N LYS A 16 -42.74 5.21 -59.62
CA LYS A 16 -42.70 4.73 -58.25
C LYS A 16 -43.24 3.30 -58.17
N THR A 17 -42.43 2.36 -57.70
CA THR A 17 -42.88 1.13 -57.06
C THR A 17 -42.29 1.13 -55.65
N GLY A 18 -43.07 1.64 -54.69
CA GLY A 18 -42.71 1.58 -53.27
C GLY A 18 -43.01 0.20 -52.71
N LEU A 19 -41.97 -0.62 -52.54
CA LEU A 19 -42.01 -1.77 -51.63
C LEU A 19 -41.84 -1.23 -50.20
N PRO A 20 -42.79 -1.44 -49.27
CA PRO A 20 -42.54 -1.16 -47.88
C PRO A 20 -41.55 -2.21 -47.36
N CYS A 21 -40.29 -1.84 -47.24
CA CYS A 21 -39.30 -2.63 -46.54
C CYS A 21 -39.66 -2.56 -45.04
N ALA A 22 -40.45 -3.52 -44.57
CA ALA A 22 -40.71 -3.70 -43.15
C ALA A 22 -39.37 -4.12 -42.50
N MET A 23 -38.64 -3.15 -41.94
CA MET A 23 -37.54 -3.44 -41.04
C MET A 23 -38.14 -4.06 -39.77
N LEU A 24 -38.12 -5.39 -39.72
CA LEU A 24 -38.23 -6.13 -38.47
C LEU A 24 -37.03 -5.74 -37.60
N PHE A 25 -37.23 -4.74 -36.74
CA PHE A 25 -36.39 -4.58 -35.56
C PHE A 25 -36.67 -5.77 -34.66
N SER A 26 -35.84 -6.81 -34.76
CA SER A 26 -35.77 -7.79 -33.70
C SER A 26 -35.32 -7.05 -32.45
N LEU A 27 -36.24 -6.84 -31.51
CA LEU A 27 -35.91 -6.53 -30.13
C LEU A 27 -35.10 -7.72 -29.60
N ALA A 28 -33.78 -7.67 -29.78
CA ALA A 28 -32.90 -8.51 -29.02
C ALA A 28 -33.12 -8.13 -27.56
N THR A 29 -33.71 -9.04 -26.79
CA THR A 29 -33.69 -8.95 -25.34
C THR A 29 -32.23 -8.95 -24.94
N ALA A 30 -31.70 -7.78 -24.58
CA ALA A 30 -30.39 -7.69 -23.97
C ALA A 30 -30.52 -8.35 -22.59
N ASP A 31 -30.16 -9.63 -22.51
CA ASP A 31 -30.06 -10.32 -21.22
C ASP A 31 -29.02 -9.58 -20.38
N ALA A 32 -29.43 -9.17 -19.17
CA ALA A 32 -28.53 -8.51 -18.24
C ALA A 32 -27.47 -9.54 -17.79
N VAL A 33 -26.28 -9.49 -18.39
CA VAL A 33 -25.13 -10.28 -17.95
C VAL A 33 -24.55 -9.62 -16.70
N PRO A 34 -24.20 -10.39 -15.65
CA PRO A 34 -23.48 -9.84 -14.51
C PRO A 34 -22.22 -9.09 -14.94
N LEU A 35 -22.02 -7.89 -14.40
CA LEU A 35 -20.85 -7.07 -14.71
C LEU A 35 -19.55 -7.71 -14.22
N ASP A 36 -19.65 -8.51 -13.16
CA ASP A 36 -18.54 -9.23 -12.54
C ASP A 36 -18.78 -10.74 -12.56
N ASP A 37 -17.70 -11.50 -12.54
CA ASP A 37 -17.73 -12.96 -12.39
C ASP A 37 -18.04 -13.35 -10.93
N PHE A 38 -19.27 -13.80 -10.68
CA PHE A 38 -19.73 -14.30 -9.38
C PHE A 38 -19.64 -15.82 -9.31
N GLY A 39 -19.05 -16.33 -8.22
CA GLY A 39 -19.01 -17.77 -7.94
C GLY A 39 -17.65 -18.26 -7.45
N GLN A 40 -17.59 -19.55 -7.12
CA GLN A 40 -16.36 -20.20 -6.68
C GLN A 40 -15.29 -20.18 -7.79
N PRO A 41 -14.00 -20.20 -7.45
CA PRO A 41 -12.95 -20.40 -8.45
C PRO A 41 -13.13 -21.76 -9.16
N PRO A 42 -12.89 -21.83 -10.48
CA PRO A 42 -13.03 -23.09 -11.22
C PRO A 42 -11.99 -24.11 -10.71
N PRO A 43 -12.21 -25.43 -10.89
CA PRO A 43 -11.31 -26.46 -10.37
C PRO A 43 -9.86 -26.38 -10.85
N THR A 44 -9.60 -25.71 -11.97
CA THR A 44 -8.25 -25.47 -12.52
C THR A 44 -7.56 -24.23 -11.94
N ASP A 45 -8.27 -23.41 -11.18
CA ASP A 45 -7.73 -22.21 -10.54
C ASP A 45 -6.89 -22.60 -9.31
N PRO A 46 -5.70 -22.02 -9.10
CA PRO A 46 -4.84 -22.34 -7.96
C PRO A 46 -5.45 -22.02 -6.59
N SER A 47 -6.54 -21.24 -6.57
CA SER A 47 -7.31 -20.89 -5.38
C SER A 47 -8.66 -21.63 -5.28
N ALA A 48 -8.87 -22.66 -6.11
CA ALA A 48 -10.08 -23.47 -6.08
C ALA A 48 -10.34 -24.06 -4.69
N PHE A 49 -11.57 -23.92 -4.22
CA PHE A 49 -12.00 -24.55 -2.98
C PHE A 49 -11.94 -26.07 -3.12
N ALA A 50 -11.28 -26.73 -2.18
CA ALA A 50 -11.33 -28.18 -2.04
C ALA A 50 -12.30 -28.55 -0.92
N ASN A 51 -13.17 -29.53 -1.16
CA ASN A 51 -14.03 -30.07 -0.12
C ASN A 51 -13.18 -30.67 1.02
N PRO A 52 -13.69 -30.66 2.27
CA PRO A 52 -13.08 -31.42 3.34
C PRO A 52 -12.83 -32.88 2.93
N PRO A 53 -11.76 -33.51 3.43
CA PRO A 53 -11.48 -34.92 3.15
C PRO A 53 -12.68 -35.81 3.52
N ALA A 54 -12.98 -36.80 2.68
CA ALA A 54 -14.10 -37.73 2.91
C ALA A 54 -13.94 -38.54 4.21
N ASP A 55 -12.69 -38.77 4.66
CA ASP A 55 -12.35 -39.34 5.96
C ASP A 55 -11.53 -38.32 6.77
N PRO A 56 -12.19 -37.56 7.68
CA PRO A 56 -11.51 -36.59 8.53
C PRO A 56 -10.48 -37.21 9.48
N LYS A 57 -10.67 -38.47 9.90
CA LYS A 57 -9.78 -39.14 10.85
C LYS A 57 -8.48 -39.54 10.17
N ALA A 58 -8.55 -40.17 9.01
CA ALA A 58 -7.37 -40.48 8.20
C ALA A 58 -6.61 -39.21 7.80
N ALA A 59 -7.33 -38.13 7.45
CA ALA A 59 -6.71 -36.84 7.14
C ALA A 59 -5.98 -36.23 8.34
N LEU A 60 -6.59 -36.27 9.53
CA LEU A 60 -5.92 -35.82 10.76
C LEU A 60 -4.68 -36.66 11.06
N ASP A 61 -4.78 -37.98 10.96
CA ASP A 61 -3.65 -38.87 11.22
C ASP A 61 -2.51 -38.61 10.22
N ALA A 62 -2.82 -38.35 8.95
CA ALA A 62 -1.84 -37.90 7.96
C ALA A 62 -1.21 -36.55 8.33
N LEU A 63 -2.01 -35.55 8.75
CA LEU A 63 -1.51 -34.24 9.18
C LEU A 63 -0.56 -34.34 10.39
N LEU A 64 -0.84 -35.24 11.33
CA LEU A 64 0.02 -35.47 12.50
C LEU A 64 1.37 -36.11 12.15
N THR A 65 1.50 -36.71 10.96
CA THR A 65 2.78 -37.24 10.46
C THR A 65 3.62 -36.18 9.74
N LEU A 66 3.04 -35.02 9.41
CA LEU A 66 3.75 -33.94 8.73
C LEU A 66 4.61 -33.16 9.73
N PRO A 67 5.69 -32.50 9.26
CA PRO A 67 6.42 -31.52 10.04
C PRO A 67 5.49 -30.46 10.65
N ALA A 68 5.89 -29.90 11.79
CA ALA A 68 5.11 -28.86 12.43
C ALA A 68 4.87 -27.70 11.47
N THR A 69 3.67 -27.12 11.49
CA THR A 69 3.34 -25.98 10.64
C THR A 69 4.37 -24.86 10.82
N ASN A 70 4.84 -24.30 9.70
CA ASN A 70 5.90 -23.29 9.63
C ASN A 70 7.32 -23.77 9.99
N GLN A 71 7.55 -25.07 10.22
CA GLN A 71 8.90 -25.61 10.31
C GLN A 71 9.66 -25.29 9.01
N GLY A 72 10.79 -24.61 9.14
CA GLY A 72 11.58 -24.13 8.00
C GLY A 72 11.12 -22.80 7.39
N ALA A 73 10.15 -22.12 8.00
CA ALA A 73 9.78 -20.75 7.60
C ALA A 73 10.92 -19.76 7.84
N ILE A 74 11.70 -19.96 8.90
CA ILE A 74 12.93 -19.22 9.21
C ILE A 74 14.09 -20.20 9.11
N ALA A 75 14.77 -20.23 7.98
CA ALA A 75 16.03 -20.97 7.85
C ALA A 75 17.16 -20.11 8.43
N LEU A 76 17.93 -20.72 9.33
CA LEU A 76 19.07 -20.11 10.00
C LEU A 76 20.36 -20.65 9.36
N PRO A 77 21.52 -20.02 9.63
CA PRO A 77 22.81 -20.57 9.22
C PRO A 77 23.01 -22.02 9.69
N ASN A 78 23.88 -22.76 8.99
CA ASN A 78 24.25 -24.14 9.32
C ASN A 78 23.11 -25.16 9.25
N GLY A 79 22.04 -24.88 8.50
CA GLY A 79 20.92 -25.79 8.30
C GLY A 79 19.97 -25.90 9.50
N ALA A 80 20.07 -24.96 10.46
CA ALA A 80 19.11 -24.86 11.54
C ALA A 80 17.82 -24.17 11.09
N TYR A 81 16.73 -24.39 11.83
CA TYR A 81 15.44 -23.76 11.58
C TYR A 81 14.92 -23.10 12.85
N GLY A 82 14.53 -21.84 12.73
CA GLY A 82 13.85 -21.11 13.78
C GLY A 82 12.38 -21.51 13.91
N ASP A 83 11.81 -21.17 15.05
CA ASP A 83 10.41 -21.34 15.40
C ASP A 83 9.72 -19.98 15.62
N ARG A 84 8.52 -20.01 16.21
CA ARG A 84 7.75 -18.79 16.52
C ARG A 84 8.43 -17.86 17.53
N ASP A 85 9.36 -18.38 18.32
CA ASP A 85 10.03 -17.67 19.40
C ASP A 85 11.37 -17.09 18.94
N THR A 86 11.91 -17.57 17.83
CA THR A 86 13.16 -17.10 17.24
C THR A 86 13.18 -15.58 16.99
N PRO A 87 12.15 -14.94 16.37
CA PRO A 87 12.09 -13.48 16.23
C PRO A 87 11.84 -12.73 17.54
N ARG A 88 11.41 -13.41 18.61
CA ARG A 88 11.10 -12.79 19.89
C ARG A 88 12.32 -12.64 20.79
N ALA A 89 13.41 -13.34 20.49
CA ALA A 89 14.63 -13.33 21.30
C ALA A 89 15.13 -11.91 21.63
N ASP A 90 15.05 -11.00 20.65
CA ASP A 90 15.50 -9.61 20.79
C ASP A 90 14.45 -8.68 21.45
N ASN A 91 13.19 -9.12 21.53
CA ASN A 91 12.03 -8.28 21.88
C ASN A 91 11.42 -8.63 23.25
N VAL A 92 12.08 -9.50 24.01
CA VAL A 92 11.68 -9.84 25.37
C VAL A 92 12.55 -9.06 26.36
N LEU A 93 11.90 -8.34 27.28
CA LEU A 93 12.58 -7.76 28.42
C LEU A 93 13.07 -8.90 29.34
N PRO A 94 14.40 -9.07 29.55
CA PRO A 94 14.93 -10.15 30.37
C PRO A 94 14.30 -10.16 31.78
N PRO A 95 14.05 -11.32 32.40
CA PRO A 95 13.39 -11.40 33.72
C PRO A 95 14.06 -10.52 34.79
N ALA A 96 15.38 -10.42 34.79
CA ALA A 96 16.13 -9.57 35.72
C ALA A 96 15.88 -8.05 35.56
N LEU A 97 15.33 -7.62 34.41
CA LEU A 97 15.00 -6.22 34.12
C LEU A 97 13.50 -5.94 34.25
N GLN A 98 12.67 -6.95 34.51
CA GLN A 98 11.24 -6.77 34.75
C GLN A 98 11.02 -6.19 36.16
N THR A 99 10.25 -5.10 36.25
CA THR A 99 10.02 -4.36 37.49
C THR A 99 8.58 -4.49 38.00
N SER A 100 7.69 -5.13 37.26
CA SER A 100 6.29 -5.36 37.66
C SER A 100 5.64 -6.48 36.86
N PHE A 101 4.46 -6.95 37.27
CA PHE A 101 3.59 -7.84 36.48
C PHE A 101 2.48 -7.07 35.75
N LYS A 102 2.84 -5.97 35.09
CA LYS A 102 1.89 -5.10 34.37
C LYS A 102 2.00 -5.27 32.85
N ILE A 103 0.86 -5.45 32.21
CA ILE A 103 0.70 -5.37 30.75
C ILE A 103 1.04 -3.92 30.31
N PRO A 104 1.81 -3.70 29.22
CA PRO A 104 2.22 -4.70 28.21
C PRO A 104 3.61 -5.33 28.38
N THR A 105 4.58 -4.70 29.06
CA THR A 105 6.00 -5.14 28.98
C THR A 105 6.66 -5.52 30.31
N ASN A 106 5.95 -5.48 31.45
CA ASN A 106 6.54 -5.69 32.78
C ASN A 106 7.72 -4.76 33.15
N GLY A 107 8.06 -3.80 32.28
CA GLY A 107 9.19 -2.89 32.44
C GLY A 107 8.87 -1.61 33.21
N LYS A 108 9.85 -0.72 33.29
CA LYS A 108 9.67 0.62 33.88
C LYS A 108 8.73 1.46 33.01
N PRO A 109 7.94 2.37 33.61
CA PRO A 109 7.23 3.39 32.84
C PRO A 109 8.19 4.14 31.91
N SER A 110 7.76 4.42 30.68
CA SER A 110 8.54 5.25 29.76
C SER A 110 8.80 6.62 30.41
N PRO A 111 10.04 7.10 30.43
CA PRO A 111 10.34 8.42 30.98
C PRO A 111 9.67 9.50 30.12
N LEU A 112 9.20 10.56 30.76
CA LEU A 112 8.59 11.70 30.07
C LEU A 112 9.64 12.69 29.52
N PHE A 113 10.91 12.54 29.89
CA PHE A 113 12.01 13.43 29.50
C PHE A 113 11.73 14.92 29.80
N GLY A 114 10.96 15.20 30.85
CA GLY A 114 10.56 16.57 31.19
C GLY A 114 9.44 17.14 30.32
N ALA A 115 8.76 16.32 29.50
CA ALA A 115 7.53 16.72 28.83
C ALA A 115 6.44 17.02 29.88
N LEU A 116 5.76 18.15 29.71
CA LEU A 116 4.67 18.58 30.58
C LEU A 116 3.32 18.31 29.90
N PRO A 117 2.25 18.02 30.67
CA PRO A 117 0.92 17.82 30.13
C PRO A 117 0.47 19.01 29.27
N TYR A 118 -0.09 18.73 28.09
CA TYR A 118 -0.71 19.72 27.19
C TYR A 118 0.22 20.87 26.73
N THR A 119 1.53 20.63 26.66
CA THR A 119 2.52 21.62 26.20
C THR A 119 2.94 21.46 24.74
N GLN A 120 2.43 20.44 24.04
CA GLN A 120 2.71 20.17 22.64
C GLN A 120 1.44 20.35 21.80
N GLN A 121 1.54 21.12 20.71
CA GLN A 121 0.50 21.18 19.69
C GLN A 121 0.20 19.78 19.13
N LEU A 122 -1.08 19.42 19.06
CA LEU A 122 -1.52 18.25 18.31
C LEU A 122 -1.38 18.51 16.81
N LEU A 123 -0.61 17.65 16.14
CA LEU A 123 -0.42 17.73 14.69
C LEU A 123 -1.75 17.44 13.97
N LEU A 124 -2.11 18.31 13.03
CA LEU A 124 -3.23 18.07 12.12
C LEU A 124 -2.88 16.97 11.12
N PHE A 125 -3.87 16.19 10.68
CA PHE A 125 -3.62 15.12 9.72
C PHE A 125 -3.03 15.63 8.39
N GLU A 126 -2.17 14.81 7.79
CA GLU A 126 -1.61 15.03 6.46
C GLU A 126 -2.32 14.12 5.46
N GLU A 127 -2.90 14.69 4.41
CA GLU A 127 -3.63 13.92 3.41
C GLU A 127 -2.69 13.03 2.58
N PHE A 128 -3.13 11.81 2.25
CA PHE A 128 -2.43 11.00 1.25
C PHE A 128 -2.42 11.67 -0.13
N GLY A 129 -3.54 12.33 -0.45
CA GLY A 129 -3.89 12.86 -1.76
C GLY A 129 -4.04 11.78 -2.82
N THR A 130 -5.28 11.62 -3.29
CA THR A 130 -5.62 10.74 -4.39
C THR A 130 -5.27 11.40 -5.72
N GLU A 131 -4.91 10.59 -6.69
CA GLU A 131 -4.69 11.00 -8.08
C GLU A 131 -5.59 10.18 -8.99
N LYS A 132 -5.92 10.69 -10.17
CA LYS A 132 -6.67 9.93 -11.17
C LYS A 132 -5.92 8.64 -11.49
N LEU A 133 -6.63 7.50 -11.51
CA LEU A 133 -6.04 6.28 -12.03
C LEU A 133 -5.98 6.39 -13.56
N ASP A 134 -4.79 6.69 -14.09
CA ASP A 134 -4.58 6.98 -15.50
C ASP A 134 -3.78 5.87 -16.19
N PRO A 135 -4.41 5.08 -17.10
CA PRO A 135 -3.73 4.00 -17.81
C PRO A 135 -2.76 4.47 -18.89
N THR A 136 -2.73 5.78 -19.19
CA THR A 136 -1.85 6.36 -20.21
C THR A 136 -0.48 6.77 -19.67
N LEU A 137 -0.29 6.71 -18.34
CA LEU A 137 0.99 7.04 -17.72
C LEU A 137 2.07 6.03 -18.15
N PRO A 138 3.26 6.52 -18.56
CA PRO A 138 4.37 5.64 -18.89
C PRO A 138 4.91 4.92 -17.65
N ALA A 139 5.66 3.85 -17.88
CA ALA A 139 6.39 3.18 -16.81
C ALA A 139 7.34 4.18 -16.10
N PRO A 140 7.25 4.30 -14.77
CA PRO A 140 8.08 5.21 -14.00
C PRO A 140 9.52 4.68 -13.89
N PRO A 141 10.54 5.56 -13.83
CA PRO A 141 11.95 5.15 -13.88
C PRO A 141 12.47 4.51 -12.60
N LEU A 142 11.88 4.81 -11.43
CA LEU A 142 12.33 4.27 -10.15
C LEU A 142 11.47 3.08 -9.74
N THR A 143 12.13 1.99 -9.38
CA THR A 143 11.52 0.83 -8.74
C THR A 143 11.41 1.03 -7.23
N PHE A 144 10.68 0.14 -6.54
CA PHE A 144 10.63 0.17 -5.08
C PHE A 144 12.05 -0.02 -4.52
N PRO A 145 12.58 0.94 -3.74
CA PRO A 145 13.98 0.92 -3.36
C PRO A 145 14.27 -0.20 -2.36
N PRO A 146 15.43 -0.86 -2.44
CA PRO A 146 15.83 -1.88 -1.46
C PRO A 146 16.21 -1.26 -0.11
N PRO A 147 16.19 -2.04 0.98
CA PRO A 147 16.76 -1.60 2.25
C PRO A 147 18.28 -1.39 2.12
N ILE A 148 18.80 -0.44 2.87
CA ILE A 148 20.24 -0.16 2.97
C ILE A 148 20.64 0.08 4.43
N VAL A 149 21.93 -0.04 4.74
CA VAL A 149 22.45 0.44 6.02
C VAL A 149 22.48 1.97 6.05
N GLY A 150 22.36 2.53 7.26
CA GLY A 150 22.44 3.97 7.47
C GLY A 150 22.51 4.32 8.95
N PRO A 151 22.73 5.59 9.30
CA PRO A 151 22.86 6.00 10.69
C PRO A 151 21.54 5.80 11.47
N ALA A 152 21.67 5.40 12.73
CA ALA A 152 20.58 5.48 13.69
C ALA A 152 20.21 6.96 13.96
N PRO A 153 18.95 7.29 14.32
CA PRO A 153 17.84 6.37 14.62
C PRO A 153 17.00 5.96 13.40
N THR A 154 17.25 6.54 12.22
CA THR A 154 16.41 6.36 11.01
C THR A 154 16.70 5.07 10.25
N GLN A 155 17.90 4.51 10.38
CA GLN A 155 18.30 3.24 9.78
C GLN A 155 19.19 2.42 10.73
N ASP A 156 19.49 1.17 10.34
CA ASP A 156 20.43 0.32 11.07
C ASP A 156 21.84 0.48 10.46
N PRO A 157 22.86 0.82 11.26
CA PRO A 157 24.21 1.07 10.75
C PRO A 157 24.94 -0.20 10.31
N ASN A 158 24.48 -1.38 10.75
CA ASN A 158 25.23 -2.62 10.67
C ASN A 158 24.48 -3.73 9.89
N SER A 159 23.16 -3.62 9.69
CA SER A 159 22.38 -4.68 9.06
C SER A 159 21.32 -4.17 8.07
N ILE A 160 21.47 -4.59 6.81
CA ILE A 160 20.50 -4.34 5.74
C ILE A 160 19.14 -4.96 6.08
N ALA A 161 19.12 -6.21 6.56
CA ALA A 161 17.88 -6.92 6.88
C ALA A 161 17.11 -6.27 8.04
N ARG A 162 17.81 -5.55 8.93
CA ARG A 162 17.23 -4.82 10.06
C ARG A 162 16.91 -3.36 9.74
N SER A 163 16.98 -2.95 8.47
CA SER A 163 16.69 -1.58 8.05
C SER A 163 15.66 -1.51 6.92
N GLY A 164 15.21 -0.29 6.62
CA GLY A 164 14.39 0.04 5.46
C GLY A 164 15.20 0.78 4.39
N PRO A 165 14.56 1.20 3.29
CA PRO A 165 15.19 2.07 2.29
C PRO A 165 15.59 3.42 2.86
N SER A 166 16.52 4.12 2.22
CA SER A 166 16.81 5.50 2.61
C SER A 166 15.60 6.41 2.39
N ALA A 167 15.41 7.36 3.31
CA ALA A 167 14.30 8.32 3.26
C ALA A 167 14.18 9.01 1.90
N ALA A 168 15.31 9.46 1.35
CA ALA A 168 15.35 10.15 0.05
C ALA A 168 14.91 9.25 -1.12
N SER A 169 15.37 7.99 -1.15
CA SER A 169 15.00 7.06 -2.23
C SER A 169 13.53 6.65 -2.14
N LEU A 170 13.03 6.42 -0.93
CA LEU A 170 11.62 6.10 -0.71
C LEU A 170 10.73 7.28 -1.13
N GLU A 171 11.05 8.51 -0.71
CA GLU A 171 10.28 9.67 -1.13
C GLU A 171 10.35 9.94 -2.64
N ALA A 172 11.53 9.77 -3.26
CA ALA A 172 11.66 9.90 -4.70
C ALA A 172 10.78 8.89 -5.45
N PHE A 173 10.77 7.63 -5.00
CA PHE A 173 9.90 6.59 -5.54
C PHE A 173 8.41 6.93 -5.38
N MET A 174 8.02 7.38 -4.18
CA MET A 174 6.63 7.69 -3.82
C MET A 174 6.10 8.95 -4.51
N ARG A 175 6.96 9.90 -4.91
CA ARG A 175 6.59 11.10 -5.69
C ARG A 175 6.22 10.80 -7.13
N GLN A 176 6.67 9.68 -7.70
CA GLN A 176 6.35 9.31 -9.07
C GLN A 176 4.83 9.25 -9.25
N PRO A 177 4.28 9.74 -10.37
CA PRO A 177 2.84 9.70 -10.60
C PRO A 177 2.37 8.26 -10.85
N GLY A 178 1.11 8.00 -10.52
CA GLY A 178 0.41 6.76 -10.85
C GLY A 178 0.91 5.52 -10.12
N LEU A 179 0.28 4.41 -10.52
CA LEU A 179 0.58 3.07 -10.04
C LEU A 179 1.20 2.25 -11.17
N TYR A 180 2.38 1.68 -10.90
CA TYR A 180 3.06 0.78 -11.83
C TYR A 180 3.50 -0.51 -11.13
N PRO A 181 3.32 -1.69 -11.75
CA PRO A 181 2.53 -1.95 -12.97
C PRO A 181 1.07 -1.50 -12.82
N PHE A 182 0.37 -1.30 -13.94
CA PHE A 182 -1.03 -0.87 -13.90
C PHE A 182 -1.88 -1.96 -13.19
N PRO A 183 -2.77 -1.59 -12.27
CA PRO A 183 -3.56 -2.56 -11.51
C PRO A 183 -4.46 -3.44 -12.39
N SER A 184 -4.51 -4.73 -12.05
CA SER A 184 -5.43 -5.71 -12.63
C SER A 184 -6.26 -6.39 -11.54
N GLN A 185 -7.40 -6.95 -11.93
CA GLN A 185 -8.27 -7.74 -11.05
C GLN A 185 -7.49 -8.87 -10.36
N TYR A 186 -6.77 -9.67 -11.15
CA TYR A 186 -5.97 -10.80 -10.69
C TYR A 186 -4.57 -10.37 -10.26
N SER A 187 -3.94 -11.25 -9.48
CA SER A 187 -2.60 -11.02 -8.99
C SER A 187 -1.57 -10.98 -10.13
N ASN A 188 -0.65 -10.01 -10.06
CA ASN A 188 0.52 -9.97 -10.94
C ASN A 188 1.57 -10.96 -10.46
N VAL A 189 1.55 -12.14 -11.08
CA VAL A 189 2.45 -13.28 -10.80
C VAL A 189 3.67 -13.32 -11.71
N LEU A 190 3.76 -12.41 -12.69
CA LEU A 190 4.87 -12.32 -13.63
C LEU A 190 6.05 -11.62 -12.97
N ASP A 191 5.79 -10.48 -12.34
CA ASP A 191 6.81 -9.74 -11.60
C ASP A 191 7.07 -10.38 -10.23
N ARG A 192 8.34 -10.45 -9.86
CA ARG A 192 8.78 -11.00 -8.57
C ARG A 192 9.00 -9.89 -7.55
N ASN A 193 8.97 -10.27 -6.27
CA ASN A 193 9.23 -9.36 -5.17
C ASN A 193 10.51 -8.53 -5.42
N PRO A 194 10.44 -7.18 -5.40
CA PRO A 194 11.61 -6.32 -5.66
C PRO A 194 12.74 -6.50 -4.64
N TRP A 195 12.44 -7.03 -3.46
CA TRP A 195 13.42 -7.34 -2.41
C TRP A 195 13.82 -8.82 -2.38
N LYS A 196 13.53 -9.59 -3.44
CA LYS A 196 13.85 -11.03 -3.52
C LYS A 196 15.29 -11.32 -3.09
N ALA A 197 16.27 -10.60 -3.63
CA ALA A 197 17.69 -10.86 -3.33
C ALA A 197 18.01 -10.69 -1.84
N GLN A 198 17.49 -9.63 -1.21
CA GLN A 198 17.71 -9.33 0.21
C GLN A 198 16.98 -10.33 1.11
N ILE A 199 15.77 -10.75 0.72
CA ILE A 199 14.98 -11.77 1.43
C ILE A 199 15.68 -13.12 1.37
N GLU A 200 16.15 -13.53 0.19
CA GLU A 200 16.87 -14.80 0.02
C GLU A 200 18.18 -14.82 0.80
N ALA A 201 18.90 -13.70 0.82
CA ALA A 201 20.11 -13.55 1.62
C ALA A 201 19.82 -13.66 3.13
N PHE A 202 18.74 -13.04 3.62
CA PHE A 202 18.35 -13.12 5.03
C PHE A 202 17.89 -14.53 5.42
N LEU A 203 17.03 -15.15 4.60
CA LEU A 203 16.49 -16.49 4.87
C LEU A 203 17.50 -17.61 4.57
N ASN A 204 18.64 -17.31 3.94
CA ASN A 204 19.57 -18.31 3.42
C ASN A 204 18.85 -19.41 2.60
N ARG A 205 17.88 -19.00 1.76
CA ARG A 205 16.98 -19.91 1.04
C ARG A 205 16.69 -19.40 -0.37
N HIS A 206 16.88 -20.28 -1.37
CA HIS A 206 16.62 -20.00 -2.77
C HIS A 206 15.82 -21.14 -3.44
N PRO A 207 14.99 -20.84 -4.47
CA PRO A 207 14.52 -19.51 -4.85
C PRO A 207 13.29 -19.09 -4.04
N VAL A 208 13.20 -17.80 -3.66
CA VAL A 208 11.96 -17.17 -3.21
C VAL A 208 11.20 -16.65 -4.45
N SER A 209 10.00 -17.19 -4.68
CA SER A 209 9.20 -16.94 -5.89
C SER A 209 7.96 -16.07 -5.66
N SER A 210 7.88 -15.35 -4.54
CA SER A 210 6.71 -14.54 -4.19
C SER A 210 6.42 -13.46 -5.26
N PRO A 211 5.14 -13.26 -5.62
CA PRO A 211 4.71 -12.18 -6.52
C PRO A 211 5.11 -10.78 -6.01
N ALA A 212 5.35 -9.85 -6.94
CA ALA A 212 5.75 -8.48 -6.62
C ALA A 212 4.75 -7.73 -5.72
N GLU A 213 3.46 -7.94 -5.95
CA GLU A 213 2.37 -7.32 -5.20
C GLU A 213 1.92 -8.13 -3.97
N GLY A 214 2.59 -9.25 -3.67
CA GLY A 214 2.39 -10.04 -2.45
C GLY A 214 1.10 -10.87 -2.38
N ARG A 215 0.14 -10.68 -3.30
CA ARG A 215 -1.09 -11.47 -3.35
C ARG A 215 -0.84 -12.84 -3.99
N PRO A 216 -1.35 -13.94 -3.40
CA PRO A 216 -1.31 -15.25 -4.05
C PRO A 216 -2.07 -15.26 -5.40
N PRO A 217 -1.76 -16.21 -6.30
CA PRO A 217 -2.45 -16.35 -7.58
C PRO A 217 -3.89 -16.86 -7.42
N GLY A 218 -4.74 -16.62 -8.43
CA GLY A 218 -6.08 -17.20 -8.54
C GLY A 218 -7.24 -16.26 -8.20
N LYS A 219 -8.46 -16.65 -8.60
CA LYS A 219 -9.70 -15.86 -8.40
C LYS A 219 -10.00 -15.59 -6.93
N GLY A 220 -9.74 -16.55 -6.04
CA GLY A 220 -9.97 -16.44 -4.60
C GLY A 220 -9.17 -15.32 -3.91
N TRP A 221 -8.10 -14.84 -4.55
CA TRP A 221 -7.26 -13.73 -4.05
C TRP A 221 -7.34 -12.48 -4.95
N SER A 222 -8.20 -12.50 -5.97
CA SER A 222 -8.42 -11.39 -6.88
C SER A 222 -9.28 -10.29 -6.24
N HIS A 223 -9.31 -9.10 -6.85
CA HIS A 223 -10.25 -8.06 -6.44
C HIS A 223 -11.70 -8.51 -6.68
N GLN A 224 -12.54 -8.34 -5.66
CA GLN A 224 -13.98 -8.61 -5.76
C GLN A 224 -14.70 -7.42 -6.39
N ARG A 225 -15.73 -7.69 -7.20
CA ARG A 225 -16.58 -6.66 -7.83
C ARG A 225 -15.75 -5.60 -8.57
N TRP A 226 -14.74 -6.07 -9.31
CA TRP A 226 -13.73 -5.23 -9.94
C TRP A 226 -14.32 -4.31 -11.00
N ASN A 227 -15.26 -4.81 -11.79
CA ASN A 227 -15.90 -4.00 -12.83
C ASN A 227 -16.96 -3.07 -12.21
N GLU A 228 -17.68 -3.51 -11.18
CA GLU A 228 -18.70 -2.69 -10.51
C GLU A 228 -18.10 -1.52 -9.72
N PHE A 229 -17.00 -1.75 -9.01
CA PHE A 229 -16.26 -0.71 -8.28
C PHE A 229 -14.92 -0.42 -8.93
N TYR A 230 -14.90 -0.33 -10.26
CA TYR A 230 -13.68 -0.06 -10.99
C TYR A 230 -13.00 1.21 -10.45
N PRO A 231 -11.71 1.16 -10.08
CA PRO A 231 -11.08 2.30 -9.44
C PRO A 231 -10.98 3.49 -10.38
N GLN A 232 -11.44 4.66 -9.92
CA GLN A 232 -11.37 5.92 -10.66
C GLN A 232 -10.17 6.76 -10.22
N VAL A 233 -9.82 6.64 -8.93
CA VAL A 233 -8.65 7.29 -8.34
C VAL A 233 -7.79 6.25 -7.63
N ALA A 234 -6.54 6.60 -7.42
CA ALA A 234 -5.59 5.79 -6.70
C ALA A 234 -4.76 6.63 -5.75
N PHE A 235 -4.16 5.97 -4.77
CA PHE A 235 -3.04 6.52 -4.03
C PHE A 235 -2.08 5.39 -3.69
N LYS A 236 -0.81 5.74 -3.51
CA LYS A 236 0.19 4.84 -2.95
C LYS A 236 0.72 5.37 -1.62
N THR A 237 1.02 4.45 -0.72
CA THR A 237 1.65 4.70 0.57
C THR A 237 2.65 3.59 0.87
N ALA A 238 3.62 3.86 1.75
CA ALA A 238 4.52 2.84 2.27
C ALA A 238 4.41 2.79 3.79
N GLN A 239 4.21 1.63 4.40
CA GLN A 239 4.46 1.47 5.83
C GLN A 239 5.98 1.43 6.03
N ALA A 240 6.52 2.41 6.76
CA ALA A 240 7.95 2.58 6.96
C ALA A 240 8.26 2.93 8.41
N GLY A 241 9.50 2.69 8.82
CA GLY A 241 9.99 3.14 10.12
C GLY A 241 10.06 4.66 10.21
N ALA A 242 9.93 5.17 11.44
CA ALA A 242 10.02 6.58 11.77
C ALA A 242 11.20 7.28 11.10
N LYS A 243 10.89 8.36 10.37
CA LYS A 243 11.84 9.26 9.71
C LYS A 243 11.33 10.70 9.73
N LEU A 244 12.20 11.63 9.38
CA LEU A 244 11.86 13.04 9.17
C LEU A 244 10.85 13.15 8.01
N ASN A 245 9.86 14.04 8.14
CA ASN A 245 8.98 14.36 7.02
C ASN A 245 9.70 15.30 6.03
N GLY A 246 9.84 14.85 4.78
CA GLY A 246 10.42 15.64 3.69
C GLY A 246 9.43 16.55 2.93
N GLY A 247 8.17 16.66 3.39
CA GLY A 247 7.11 17.43 2.73
C GLY A 247 6.57 16.77 1.46
N MET A 248 6.72 15.44 1.35
CA MET A 248 6.36 14.68 0.16
C MET A 248 4.88 14.86 -0.22
N ARG A 249 4.01 15.02 0.77
CA ARG A 249 2.57 15.16 0.61
C ARG A 249 2.09 16.61 0.56
N ASP A 250 2.96 17.61 0.72
CA ASP A 250 2.54 19.03 0.78
C ASP A 250 1.71 19.45 -0.43
N ARG A 251 2.14 19.05 -1.63
CA ARG A 251 1.44 19.35 -2.90
C ARG A 251 0.22 18.46 -3.16
N ARG A 252 -0.05 17.52 -2.25
CA ARG A 252 -1.14 16.55 -2.34
C ARG A 252 -2.29 16.89 -1.37
N GLN A 253 -2.14 17.96 -0.59
CA GLN A 253 -3.15 18.45 0.33
C GLN A 253 -4.25 19.21 -0.41
N LEU A 254 -5.53 18.83 -0.22
CA LEU A 254 -6.65 19.53 -0.87
C LEU A 254 -6.77 20.99 -0.42
N HIS A 255 -6.43 21.27 0.84
CA HIS A 255 -6.46 22.62 1.37
C HIS A 255 -5.44 23.53 0.70
N ASN A 256 -4.32 22.98 0.21
CA ASN A 256 -3.15 23.70 -0.30
C ASN A 256 -2.65 24.74 0.72
N TYR A 257 -1.40 24.64 1.18
CA TYR A 257 -0.81 25.54 2.19
C TYR A 257 -0.61 27.02 1.75
N ALA A 258 -1.49 27.54 0.88
CA ALA A 258 -1.39 28.84 0.22
C ALA A 258 -2.60 29.75 0.50
N VAL A 259 -3.76 29.22 0.88
CA VAL A 259 -5.01 30.01 0.98
C VAL A 259 -5.84 29.66 2.22
N GLY A 260 -6.70 30.59 2.63
CA GLY A 260 -7.66 30.40 3.72
C GLY A 260 -6.98 30.14 5.07
N GLU A 261 -7.58 29.26 5.88
CA GLU A 261 -7.07 28.90 7.21
C GLU A 261 -5.70 28.19 7.16
N PHE A 262 -5.31 27.65 6.00
CA PHE A 262 -4.04 26.97 5.80
C PHE A 262 -2.98 27.84 5.11
N GLY A 263 -3.33 29.05 4.66
CA GLY A 263 -2.41 30.01 4.05
C GLY A 263 -1.74 30.93 5.08
N PRO A 264 -0.76 31.76 4.68
CA PRO A 264 -0.05 32.66 5.60
C PRO A 264 -0.99 33.50 6.47
N GLY A 265 -0.78 33.46 7.80
CA GLY A 265 -1.63 34.14 8.78
C GLY A 265 -2.93 33.40 9.15
N GLY A 266 -3.22 32.26 8.52
CA GLY A 266 -4.34 31.39 8.86
C GLY A 266 -4.09 30.53 10.11
N LEU A 267 -5.16 30.11 10.78
CA LEU A 267 -5.13 29.36 12.03
C LEU A 267 -4.37 28.02 11.92
N TYR A 268 -4.47 27.35 10.78
CA TYR A 268 -3.90 26.02 10.53
C TYR A 268 -2.65 26.06 9.66
N ASN A 269 -2.11 27.26 9.39
CA ASN A 269 -0.88 27.39 8.63
C ASN A 269 0.33 26.89 9.44
N GLN A 270 0.34 27.06 10.76
CA GLN A 270 1.38 26.48 11.62
C GLN A 270 1.12 24.99 11.86
N THR A 271 1.87 24.15 11.15
CA THR A 271 1.76 22.69 11.19
C THR A 271 2.54 22.07 12.36
N SER A 272 3.50 22.81 12.93
CA SER A 272 4.20 22.45 14.16
C SER A 272 4.67 23.71 14.90
N ASP A 273 4.64 23.67 16.23
CA ASP A 273 5.13 24.70 17.15
C ASP A 273 6.58 24.48 17.59
N ALA A 274 7.08 23.25 17.48
CA ALA A 274 8.40 22.85 17.92
C ALA A 274 8.97 21.70 17.07
N PRO A 275 9.79 22.00 16.04
CA PRO A 275 10.15 23.35 15.59
C PRO A 275 8.96 24.11 15.00
N ILE A 276 9.02 25.44 15.03
CA ILE A 276 8.01 26.29 14.36
C ILE A 276 8.08 26.03 12.85
N ILE A 277 7.04 25.40 12.30
CA ILE A 277 6.90 25.09 10.88
C ILE A 277 5.55 25.61 10.42
N ALA A 278 5.55 26.32 9.29
CA ALA A 278 4.36 26.90 8.70
C ALA A 278 4.26 26.58 7.21
N GLY A 279 3.06 26.22 6.76
CA GLY A 279 2.71 26.00 5.36
C GLY A 279 3.35 24.78 4.70
N THR A 280 3.74 23.78 5.49
CA THR A 280 4.38 22.54 5.03
C THR A 280 4.45 21.53 6.17
N THR A 281 4.54 20.23 5.89
CA THR A 281 4.91 19.23 6.89
C THR A 281 6.42 18.93 6.89
N LYS A 282 7.17 19.51 5.96
CA LYS A 282 8.61 19.33 5.84
C LYS A 282 9.33 19.80 7.10
N GLY A 283 10.14 18.93 7.67
CA GLY A 283 10.92 19.23 8.88
C GLY A 283 10.28 18.72 10.17
N ILE A 284 9.05 18.19 10.12
CA ILE A 284 8.41 17.57 11.29
C ILE A 284 9.11 16.23 11.57
N ASP A 285 9.70 16.12 12.76
CA ASP A 285 10.29 14.89 13.28
C ASP A 285 9.21 13.93 13.80
N THR A 286 9.49 12.62 13.68
CA THR A 286 8.63 11.61 14.26
C THR A 286 8.98 11.42 15.75
N ARG A 287 8.43 12.30 16.60
CA ARG A 287 8.50 12.26 18.07
C ARG A 287 7.19 12.77 18.68
N PHE A 288 6.84 12.31 19.87
CA PHE A 288 5.57 12.70 20.52
C PHE A 288 5.63 14.06 21.23
N HIS A 289 6.83 14.51 21.59
CA HIS A 289 7.07 15.79 22.24
C HIS A 289 8.53 16.23 21.96
N PRO A 290 8.84 17.53 21.83
CA PRO A 290 10.19 18.06 21.56
C PRO A 290 11.25 17.58 22.55
N ASN A 291 10.90 17.54 23.84
CA ASN A 291 11.74 17.01 24.90
C ASN A 291 11.91 15.48 24.88
N MET A 292 11.08 14.75 24.13
CA MET A 292 11.22 13.30 23.97
C MET A 292 12.16 12.96 22.80
N PRO A 293 12.83 11.80 22.83
CA PRO A 293 13.67 11.35 21.73
C PRO A 293 12.90 11.17 20.41
N ILE A 294 13.61 11.37 19.30
CA ILE A 294 13.16 10.92 17.98
C ILE A 294 12.92 9.40 18.04
N GLN A 295 11.79 8.96 17.50
CA GLN A 295 11.44 7.55 17.49
C GLN A 295 12.41 6.78 16.59
N ASN A 296 12.86 5.63 17.10
CA ASN A 296 13.69 4.71 16.33
C ASN A 296 12.83 4.08 15.22
N HIS A 297 13.39 3.94 14.02
CA HIS A 297 12.71 3.30 12.88
C HIS A 297 12.22 1.87 13.14
N LYS A 298 12.77 1.20 14.16
CA LYS A 298 12.36 -0.13 14.63
C LYS A 298 11.26 -0.13 15.70
N ALA A 299 10.94 1.03 16.26
CA ALA A 299 10.04 1.16 17.41
C ALA A 299 8.72 1.85 17.05
N LEU A 300 8.69 2.69 16.02
CA LEU A 300 7.46 3.29 15.53
C LEU A 300 7.39 3.16 14.01
N TRP A 301 6.30 2.55 13.55
CA TRP A 301 5.99 2.42 12.13
C TRP A 301 4.75 3.23 11.81
N THR A 302 4.76 3.95 10.70
CA THR A 302 3.61 4.71 10.24
C THR A 302 3.53 4.68 8.72
N PHE A 303 2.41 5.17 8.18
CA PHE A 303 2.33 5.46 6.75
C PHE A 303 3.29 6.57 6.36
N ASP A 304 4.08 6.30 5.32
CA ASP A 304 5.25 7.02 4.83
C ASP A 304 6.37 7.21 5.87
N GLY A 305 6.28 6.57 7.04
CA GLY A 305 7.25 6.70 8.13
C GLY A 305 7.32 8.08 8.76
N THR A 306 6.31 8.94 8.56
CA THR A 306 6.35 10.35 8.98
C THR A 306 5.15 10.75 9.80
N PHE A 307 5.33 11.82 10.56
CA PHE A 307 4.24 12.65 11.07
C PHE A 307 3.98 13.85 10.17
N PRO A 308 2.74 14.38 10.13
CA PRO A 308 1.57 13.93 10.90
C PRO A 308 0.97 12.57 10.47
N PRO A 309 0.06 11.97 11.26
CA PRO A 309 -0.69 10.80 10.81
C PRO A 309 -1.47 11.10 9.53
N LYS A 310 -1.71 10.06 8.73
CA LYS A 310 -2.24 10.24 7.38
C LYS A 310 -3.77 10.21 7.35
N LEU A 311 -4.36 11.10 6.56
CA LEU A 311 -5.78 11.16 6.28
C LEU A 311 -6.07 10.78 4.83
N LEU A 312 -7.03 9.89 4.62
CA LEU A 312 -7.56 9.59 3.30
C LEU A 312 -8.87 10.35 3.08
N MET A 313 -8.85 11.32 2.18
CA MET A 313 -10.05 12.04 1.73
C MET A 313 -10.57 11.41 0.43
N VAL A 314 -11.82 10.95 0.45
CA VAL A 314 -12.47 10.28 -0.69
C VAL A 314 -13.92 10.73 -0.84
N ARG A 315 -14.45 10.65 -2.06
CA ARG A 315 -15.86 10.93 -2.34
C ARG A 315 -16.70 9.67 -2.19
N TYR A 316 -17.93 9.83 -1.70
CA TYR A 316 -18.88 8.73 -1.64
C TYR A 316 -19.14 8.16 -3.04
N GLY A 317 -19.12 6.82 -3.16
CA GLY A 317 -19.34 6.10 -4.43
C GLY A 317 -18.15 6.12 -5.41
N GLN A 318 -17.03 6.79 -5.09
CA GLN A 318 -15.85 6.79 -5.94
C GLN A 318 -14.98 5.56 -5.65
N GLY A 319 -14.77 4.70 -6.65
CA GLY A 319 -13.83 3.57 -6.54
C GLY A 319 -12.40 4.08 -6.35
N VAL A 320 -11.72 3.59 -5.31
CA VAL A 320 -10.36 4.01 -4.91
C VAL A 320 -9.46 2.78 -4.85
N LEU A 321 -8.30 2.83 -5.50
CA LEU A 321 -7.29 1.81 -5.33
C LEU A 321 -6.12 2.29 -4.46
N MET A 322 -5.87 1.56 -3.38
CA MET A 322 -4.69 1.75 -2.54
C MET A 322 -3.59 0.78 -2.99
N ARG A 323 -2.39 1.32 -3.28
CA ARG A 323 -1.18 0.50 -3.35
C ARG A 323 -0.33 0.72 -2.11
N HIS A 324 -0.19 -0.35 -1.33
CA HIS A 324 0.60 -0.36 -0.11
C HIS A 324 1.96 -1.03 -0.35
N TYR A 325 3.04 -0.37 0.05
CA TYR A 325 4.37 -0.95 0.08
C TYR A 325 4.80 -1.24 1.52
N ASN A 326 5.40 -2.39 1.75
CA ASN A 326 6.04 -2.68 3.03
C ASN A 326 7.52 -2.27 2.94
N ALA A 327 7.87 -1.17 3.59
CA ALA A 327 9.24 -0.63 3.66
C ALA A 327 9.89 -0.89 5.04
N LEU A 328 9.37 -1.87 5.79
CA LEU A 328 9.89 -2.27 7.10
C LEU A 328 11.05 -3.26 6.98
N PRO A 329 11.82 -3.47 8.07
CA PRO A 329 12.86 -4.49 8.10
C PRO A 329 12.39 -5.87 7.62
N ILE A 330 13.27 -6.56 6.89
CA ILE A 330 13.08 -7.96 6.47
C ILE A 330 13.16 -8.89 7.68
N ASP A 331 14.06 -8.58 8.62
CA ASP A 331 14.25 -9.31 9.85
C ASP A 331 13.09 -9.04 10.83
N PRO A 332 12.21 -10.02 11.11
CA PRO A 332 11.10 -9.82 12.03
C PRO A 332 11.56 -9.59 13.48
N SER A 333 12.79 -9.96 13.86
CA SER A 333 13.32 -9.66 15.20
C SER A 333 13.67 -8.19 15.38
N ALA A 334 13.81 -7.44 14.28
CA ALA A 334 14.12 -6.02 14.34
C ALA A 334 12.96 -5.17 14.91
N ASN A 335 11.73 -5.70 14.98
CA ASN A 335 10.58 -4.94 15.48
C ASN A 335 10.53 -4.92 17.02
N MET A 336 10.81 -3.76 17.60
CA MET A 336 10.77 -3.57 19.05
C MET A 336 9.70 -2.55 19.49
N GLY A 337 8.67 -2.31 18.66
CA GLY A 337 7.62 -1.37 19.01
C GLY A 337 6.30 -1.59 18.29
N PHE A 338 5.63 -0.50 17.91
CA PHE A 338 4.24 -0.53 17.43
C PHE A 338 4.06 0.36 16.19
N GLY A 339 2.97 0.13 15.46
CA GLY A 339 2.60 0.94 14.29
C GLY A 339 1.49 0.33 13.47
#